data_AF-A0A1V5CT63-F1
#
_entry.id   AF-A0A1V5CT63-F1
#
_cell.length_a   1.000
_cell.length_b   1.000
_cell.length_c   1.000
_cell.angle_alpha   90.00
_cell.angle_beta   90.00
_cell.angle_gamma   90.00
#
_symmetry.space_group_name_H-M   'P 1'
#
loop_
_entity.id
_entity.type
_entity.pdbx_description
1 polymer ?
#
loop_
_entity_poly.entity_id
_entity_poly.type
_entity_poly.pdbx_seq_one_letter_code
_entity_poly.pdbx_strand_id
1 'polypeptide(L)' 'MIKEIRFLVTGEVRKPKTGDWFLNTKNLPIRAAQDFNTTTFPILKMEVVLREDVNNQPTPGNPRT' A
#
# COMPACT_ATOMS: atom_id res chain seq x y z
N MET A 1 -13.83 -3.99 -9.91
CA MET A 1 -13.34 -4.03 -8.51
C MET A 1 -11.83 -4.04 -8.54
N ILE A 2 -11.21 -2.90 -8.26
CA ILE A 2 -9.76 -2.76 -8.24
C ILE A 2 -9.28 -2.85 -6.79
N LYS A 3 -8.27 -3.69 -6.54
CA LYS A 3 -7.57 -3.76 -5.25
C LYS A 3 -6.23 -3.03 -5.39
N GLU A 4 -6.07 -1.93 -4.67
CA GLU A 4 -4.86 -1.12 -4.65
C GLU A 4 -4.10 -1.41 -3.34
N ILE A 5 -2.84 -1.83 -3.44
CA ILE A 5 -1.95 -2.00 -2.27
C ILE A 5 -1.13 -0.73 -2.11
N ARG A 6 -1.20 -0.11 -0.94
CA ARG A 6 -0.42 1.07 -0.57
C ARG A 6 0.57 0.73 0.53
N PHE A 7 1.76 1.30 0.43
CA PHE A 7 2.76 1.28 1.49
C PHE A 7 2.99 2.70 1.98
N LEU A 8 2.81 2.93 3.28
CA LEU A 8 3.05 4.21 3.93
C LEU A 8 4.30 4.12 4.80
N VAL A 9 5.19 5.10 4.70
CA VAL A 9 6.34 5.22 5.60
C VAL A 9 5.84 5.67 6.96
N THR A 10 6.11 4.87 8.00
CA THR A 10 5.62 5.14 9.37
C THR A 10 6.45 6.19 10.11
N GLY A 11 7.68 6.45 9.65
CA GLY A 11 8.67 7.25 10.37
C GLY A 11 9.50 6.44 11.38
N GLU A 12 9.13 5.19 11.67
CA GLU A 12 9.93 4.31 12.51
C GLU A 12 11.11 3.71 11.73
N VAL A 13 12.30 3.74 12.33
CA VAL A 13 13.49 3.03 11.85
C VAL A 13 13.92 2.03 12.92
N ARG A 14 13.69 0.74 12.66
CA ARG A 14 13.99 -0.32 13.61
C ARG A 14 14.32 -1.63 12.90
N LYS A 15 14.73 -2.63 13.66
CA LYS A 15 14.93 -3.98 13.14
C LYS A 15 13.56 -4.57 12.76
N PRO A 16 13.34 -5.00 11.50
CA PRO A 16 12.09 -5.65 11.11
C PRO A 16 11.89 -6.96 11.86
N LYS A 17 10.66 -7.21 12.31
CA LYS A 17 10.20 -8.49 12.82
C LYS A 17 9.47 -9.23 11.72
N THR A 18 9.34 -10.55 11.86
CA THR A 18 8.62 -11.41 10.94
C THR A 18 7.22 -10.85 10.66
N GLY A 19 6.91 -10.65 9.38
CA GLY A 19 5.64 -10.10 8.92
C GLY A 19 5.61 -8.57 8.75
N ASP A 20 6.57 -7.84 9.32
CA ASP A 20 6.71 -6.39 9.10
C ASP A 20 7.00 -6.10 7.62
N TRP A 21 6.51 -4.95 7.15
CA TRP A 21 6.94 -4.37 5.89
C TRP A 21 7.99 -3.29 6.15
N PHE A 22 9.02 -3.22 5.31
CA PHE A 22 10.08 -2.22 5.43
C PHE A 22 10.66 -1.85 4.06
N LEU A 23 11.35 -0.72 3.98
CA LEU A 23 12.14 -0.34 2.80
C LEU A 23 13.55 -0.90 2.91
N ASN A 24 13.97 -1.68 1.90
CA ASN A 24 15.35 -2.12 1.82
C ASN A 24 16.29 -0.97 1.37
N THR A 25 17.59 -1.26 1.25
CA THR A 25 18.60 -0.30 0.81
C THR A 25 18.40 0.24 -0.61
N LYS A 26 17.51 -0.37 -1.41
CA LYS A 26 17.11 0.07 -2.75
C LYS A 26 15.76 0.81 -2.76
N ASN A 27 15.23 1.16 -1.59
CA ASN A 27 13.91 1.77 -1.41
C ASN A 27 12.75 0.93 -1.97
N LEU A 28 12.89 -0.40 -1.95
CA LEU A 28 11.83 -1.32 -2.34
C LEU A 28 11.09 -1.85 -1.11
N PRO A 29 9.74 -1.89 -1.11
CA PRO A 29 8.97 -2.46 -0.04
C PRO A 29 9.13 -3.98 -0.01
N ILE A 30 9.59 -4.52 1.11
CA ILE A 30 9.78 -5.96 1.33
C ILE A 30 9.10 -6.37 2.63
N ARG A 31 8.51 -7.56 2.65
CA ARG A 31 7.99 -8.19 3.87
C ARG A 31 9.08 -9.04 4.50
N ALA A 32 9.34 -8.82 5.78
CA ALA A 32 10.26 -9.64 6.55
C ALA A 32 9.74 -11.08 6.65
N ALA A 33 10.50 -12.02 6.08
CA ALA A 33 10.20 -13.46 6.19
C ALA A 33 10.63 -14.06 7.54
N GLN A 34 11.51 -13.37 8.26
CA GLN A 34 12.05 -13.74 9.56
C GLN A 34 12.45 -12.48 10.34
N ASP A 35 12.80 -12.63 11.61
CA ASP A 35 13.29 -11.53 12.45
C ASP A 35 14.70 -11.11 12.04
N PHE A 36 14.92 -9.80 11.93
CA PHE A 36 16.23 -9.23 11.65
C PHE A 36 16.93 -8.88 12.95
N ASN A 37 18.16 -9.35 13.13
CA ASN A 37 18.89 -9.14 14.38
C ASN A 37 19.98 -8.07 14.30
N THR A 38 20.41 -7.70 13.08
CA THR A 38 21.61 -6.90 12.86
C THR A 38 21.34 -5.52 12.28
N THR A 39 20.34 -5.38 11.40
CA THR A 39 20.14 -4.15 10.61
C THR A 39 18.76 -3.54 10.84
N THR A 40 18.71 -2.21 10.93
CA THR A 40 17.48 -1.43 11.02
C THR A 40 17.06 -0.91 9.65
N PHE A 41 15.76 -0.85 9.41
CA PHE A 41 15.17 -0.32 8.18
C PHE A 41 13.96 0.58 8.49
N PRO A 42 13.60 1.51 7.59
CA PRO A 42 12.35 2.24 7.70
C PRO A 42 11.15 1.30 7.60
N ILE A 43 10.27 1.33 8.59
CA ILE A 43 9.09 0.45 8.65
C ILE A 43 7.95 1.07 7.86
N LEU A 44 7.24 0.19 7.15
CA LEU A 44 6.09 0.51 6.33
C LEU A 44 4.81 -0.05 6.95
N LYS A 45 3.71 0.69 6.79
CA LYS A 45 2.35 0.21 6.98
C LYS A 45 1.76 -0.15 5.62
N MET A 46 1.29 -1.39 5.47
CA MET A 46 0.61 -1.84 4.26
C MET A 46 -0.90 -1.71 4.43
N GLU A 47 -1.55 -1.07 3.46
CA GLU A 47 -3.01 -0.90 3.43
C GLU A 47 -3.55 -1.41 2.09
N VAL A 48 -4.68 -2.12 2.13
CA VAL A 48 -5.39 -2.57 0.94
C VAL A 48 -6.62 -1.68 0.77
N VAL A 49 -6.65 -0.93 -0.32
CA VAL A 49 -7.77 -0.07 -0.68
C VAL A 49 -8.59 -0.77 -1.76
N LEU A 50 -9.87 -1.00 -1.48
CA LEU A 50 -10.82 -1.52 -2.46
C LEU A 50 -11.48 -0.32 -3.14
N ARG A 51 -11.31 -0.19 -4.46
CA ARG A 51 -12.08 0.77 -5.26
C ARG A 51 -13.18 0.04 -6.01
N GLU A 52 -14.41 0.44 -5.74
CA GLU A 52 -15.55 0.11 -6.59
C GLU A 52 -15.47 1.04 -7.81
N ASP A 53 -15.51 0.45 -9.01
CA ASP A 53 -15.57 1.21 -10.25
C ASP A 53 -16.96 1.87 -10.31
N VAL A 54 -17.09 3.09 -9.80
CA VAL A 54 -18.32 3.88 -9.96
C VAL A 54 -18.35 4.38 -11.41
N ASN A 55 -18.87 3.54 -12.29
CA ASN A 55 -19.27 3.94 -13.63
C ASN A 55 -20.59 4.73 -13.54
N ASN A 56 -20.55 5.93 -12.97
CA ASN A 56 -21.66 6.89 -13.05
C ASN A 56 -21.30 7.95 -14.08
N GLN A 57 -21.34 7.58 -15.36
CA GLN A 57 -21.53 8.55 -16.42
C GLN A 57 -23.05 8.78 -16.55
N PRO A 58 -23.63 9.90 -16.09
CA PRO A 58 -24.94 10.29 -16.57
C PRO A 58 -24.77 10.64 -18.06
N THR A 59 -25.35 9.82 -18.94
CA THR A 59 -25.62 10.23 -20.31
C THR A 59 -26.44 11.51 -20.26
N PRO A 60 -26.03 12.61 -20.92
CA PRO A 60 -26.91 13.75 -21.10
C PRO A 60 -28.08 13.26 -21.97
N GLY A 61 -29.21 12.97 -21.32
CA GLY A 61 -30.45 12.64 -22.00
C GLY A 61 -30.89 13.83 -22.84
N ASN A 62 -31.00 13.61 -24.15
CA ASN A 62 -31.70 14.49 -25.08
C ASN A 62 -33.10 14.82 -24.54
N PRO A 63 -33.48 16.09 -24.35
CA PRO A 63 -34.88 16.46 -24.30
C PRO A 63 -35.42 16.48 -25.73
N ARG A 64 -36.22 15.47 -26.07
CA ARG A 64 -37.24 15.60 -27.11
C ARG A 64 -38.37 16.46 -26.55
N THR A 65 -38.62 17.62 -27.16
CA THR A 65 -39.92 18.16 -27.60
C THR A 65 -39.69 19.50 -28.26
#